data_AF-A0A6I4IMC8-F1
#
_entry.id   AF-A0A6I4IMC8-F1
#
_cell.length_a   1.000
_cell.length_b   1.000
_cell.length_c   1.000
_cell.angle_alpha   90.00
_cell.angle_beta   90.00
_cell.angle_gamma   90.00
#
_symmetry.space_group_name_H-M   'P 1'
#
loop_
_entity.id
_entity.type
_entity.pdbx_description
1 polymer ?
#
loop_
_entity_poly.entity_id
_entity_poly.type
_entity_poly.pdbx_seq_one_letter_code
_entity_poly.pdbx_strand_id
1 'polypeptide(L)'
;IVSLPMLTVIFAAIGIVGGKLVGVDFLGVDEGSFWSGMQNNVQFGHDVVNGIIKSIVFALLCTWIAVFQGYACDPTPEGIATAMTRTVV
;
A
#
# COMPACT_ATOMS: atom_id res chain seq x y z
N ILE A 1 -8.91 -8.23 4.55
CA ILE A 1 -9.48 -7.91 3.20
C ILE A 1 -9.90 -6.45 3.07
N VAL A 2 -10.79 -5.90 3.91
CA VAL A 2 -11.25 -4.49 3.79
C VAL A 2 -10.18 -3.45 4.16
N SER A 3 -9.36 -3.75 5.17
CA SER A 3 -8.42 -2.78 5.74
C SER A 3 -7.27 -2.41 4.78
N LEU A 4 -6.78 -3.35 3.96
CA LEU A 4 -5.61 -3.14 3.10
C LEU A 4 -5.90 -2.17 1.93
N PRO A 5 -7.02 -2.30 1.20
CA PRO A 5 -7.43 -1.31 0.20
C PRO A 5 -7.61 0.09 0.80
N MET A 6 -8.25 0.19 1.97
CA MET A 6 -8.45 1.48 2.65
C MET A 6 -7.12 2.13 3.03
N LEU A 7 -6.18 1.34 3.57
CA LEU A 7 -4.85 1.83 3.93
C LEU A 7 -4.05 2.24 2.69
N THR A 8 -4.22 1.54 1.56
CA THR A 8 -3.55 1.87 0.29
C THR A 8 -3.98 3.24 -0.22
N VAL A 9 -5.27 3.57 -0.14
CA VAL A 9 -5.79 4.91 -0.55
C VAL A 9 -5.23 6.01 0.35
N ILE A 10 -5.20 5.80 1.66
CA ILE A 10 -4.65 6.77 2.62
C ILE A 10 -3.15 6.97 2.37
N PHE A 11 -2.40 5.89 2.15
CA PHE A 11 -0.97 5.94 1.86
C PHE A 11 -0.69 6.73 0.58
N ALA A 12 -1.47 6.52 -0.49
CA ALA A 12 -1.34 7.28 -1.73
C ALA A 12 -1.64 8.77 -1.54
N ALA A 13 -2.71 9.11 -0.80
CA ALA A 13 -3.07 10.50 -0.51
C ALA A 13 -1.97 11.23 0.29
N ILE A 14 -1.44 10.60 1.33
CA ILE A 14 -0.34 11.16 2.14
C ILE A 14 0.93 11.28 1.28
N GLY A 15 1.21 10.31 0.41
CA GLY A 15 2.34 10.37 -0.52
C GLY A 15 2.27 11.56 -1.47
N ILE A 16 1.07 11.86 -2.02
CA ILE A 16 0.84 13.04 -2.88
C ILE A 16 1.08 14.33 -2.10
N VAL A 17 0.52 14.44 -0.89
CA VAL A 17 0.70 15.63 -0.04
C VAL A 17 2.16 15.82 0.37
N GLY A 18 2.86 14.74 0.74
CA GLY A 18 4.30 14.78 1.05
C GLY A 18 5.14 15.19 -0.16
N GLY A 19 4.78 14.69 -1.35
CA GLY A 19 5.41 15.11 -2.61
C GLY A 19 5.20 16.59 -2.92
N LYS A 20 4.00 17.13 -2.67
CA LYS A 20 3.71 18.56 -2.79
C LYS A 20 4.56 19.38 -1.82
N LEU A 21 4.62 18.95 -0.57
CA LEU A 21 5.36 19.65 0.49
C LEU A 21 6.85 19.77 0.13
N VAL A 22 7.48 18.68 -0.31
CA VAL A 22 8.90 18.71 -0.72
C VAL A 22 9.11 19.39 -2.08
N GLY A 23 8.30 19.07 -3.08
CA GLY A 23 8.46 19.55 -4.45
C GLY A 23 8.15 21.05 -4.61
N VAL A 24 7.09 21.54 -3.97
CA VAL A 24 6.68 22.94 -4.06
C VAL A 24 7.31 23.74 -2.92
N ASP A 25 7.06 23.36 -1.67
CA ASP A 25 7.33 24.25 -0.54
C ASP A 25 8.85 24.33 -0.23
N PHE A 26 9.61 23.25 -0.45
CA PHE A 26 11.07 23.25 -0.25
C PHE A 26 11.87 23.59 -1.52
N LEU A 27 11.52 23.02 -2.66
CA LEU A 27 12.26 23.16 -3.93
C LEU A 27 11.81 24.37 -4.76
N GLY A 28 10.69 25.01 -4.40
CA GLY A 28 10.19 26.21 -5.08
C GLY A 28 9.61 25.97 -6.47
N VAL A 29 9.17 24.74 -6.78
CA VAL A 29 8.48 24.43 -8.04
C VAL A 29 7.12 25.12 -8.07
N ASP A 30 6.71 25.60 -9.25
CA ASP A 30 5.39 26.20 -9.45
C ASP A 30 4.26 25.21 -9.13
N GLU A 31 3.32 25.63 -8.26
CA GLU A 31 2.17 24.80 -7.86
C GLU A 31 1.29 24.42 -9.05
N GLY A 32 1.08 25.34 -10.00
CA GLY A 32 0.29 25.10 -11.20
C GLY A 32 0.89 23.99 -12.06
N SER A 33 2.20 24.03 -12.27
CA SER A 33 2.96 23.01 -12.99
C SER A 33 2.91 21.64 -12.30
N PHE A 34 3.04 21.60 -10.96
CA PHE A 34 2.98 20.37 -10.18
C PHE A 34 1.61 19.68 -10.31
N TRP A 35 0.51 20.41 -10.08
CA TRP A 35 -0.83 19.84 -10.13
C TRP A 35 -1.28 19.53 -11.57
N SER A 36 -0.96 20.39 -12.54
CA SER A 36 -1.25 20.15 -13.96
C SER A 36 -0.48 18.94 -14.49
N GLY A 37 0.80 18.81 -14.14
CA GLY A 37 1.60 17.63 -14.47
C GLY A 37 1.00 16.35 -13.90
N MET A 38 0.56 16.37 -12.64
CA MET A 38 -0.09 15.22 -12.01
C MET A 38 -1.40 14.84 -12.69
N GLN A 39 -2.28 15.80 -12.98
CA GLN A 39 -3.56 15.54 -13.65
C GLN A 39 -3.41 15.03 -15.08
N ASN A 40 -2.39 15.49 -15.81
CA ASN A 40 -2.13 15.04 -17.18
C ASN A 40 -1.54 13.62 -17.25
N ASN A 41 -0.80 13.20 -16.23
CA ASN A 41 -0.16 11.88 -16.20
C ASN A 41 -1.02 10.81 -15.52
N VAL A 42 -1.83 11.18 -14.52
CA VAL A 42 -2.64 10.21 -13.76
C VAL A 42 -3.94 9.91 -14.51
N GLN A 43 -4.07 8.68 -14.99
CA GLN A 43 -5.29 8.18 -15.60
C GLN A 43 -6.14 7.45 -14.55
N PHE A 44 -7.33 7.96 -14.26
CA PHE A 44 -8.19 7.38 -13.23
C PHE A 44 -8.49 5.89 -13.45
N GLY A 45 -8.81 5.49 -14.69
CA GLY A 45 -9.10 4.10 -15.03
C GLY A 45 -7.88 3.18 -14.97
N HIS A 46 -6.73 3.63 -15.45
CA HIS A 46 -5.55 2.77 -15.52
C HIS A 46 -4.74 2.77 -14.22
N ASP A 47 -4.67 3.88 -13.49
CA ASP A 47 -3.78 4.00 -12.35
C ASP A 47 -4.53 3.78 -11.03
N VAL A 48 -5.69 4.43 -10.86
CA VAL A 48 -6.46 4.34 -9.59
C VAL A 48 -7.19 3.00 -9.50
N VAL A 49 -7.92 2.60 -10.53
CA VAL A 49 -8.71 1.36 -10.50
C VAL A 49 -7.80 0.13 -10.45
N ASN A 50 -6.73 0.07 -11.25
CA ASN A 50 -5.76 -1.03 -11.15
C ASN A 50 -5.07 -1.04 -9.78
N GLY A 51 -4.78 0.13 -9.19
CA GLY A 51 -4.26 0.22 -7.82
C GLY A 51 -5.19 -0.42 -6.80
N ILE A 52 -6.50 -0.13 -6.89
CA ILE A 52 -7.53 -0.72 -6.01
C ILE A 52 -7.63 -2.24 -6.23
N ILE A 53 -7.74 -2.71 -7.47
CA ILE A 53 -7.82 -4.15 -7.78
C ILE A 53 -6.60 -4.88 -7.21
N LYS A 54 -5.40 -4.34 -7.44
CA LYS A 54 -4.14 -4.90 -6.92
C LYS A 54 -4.12 -4.93 -5.40
N SER A 55 -4.60 -3.88 -4.73
CA SER A 55 -4.69 -3.83 -3.27
C SER A 55 -5.63 -4.91 -2.70
N ILE A 56 -6.72 -5.22 -3.38
CA ILE A 56 -7.67 -6.28 -2.98
C ILE A 56 -7.03 -7.66 -3.12
N VAL A 57 -6.33 -7.91 -4.23
CA VAL A 57 -5.62 -9.18 -4.47
C VAL A 57 -4.56 -9.41 -3.39
N PHE A 58 -3.74 -8.40 -3.08
CA PHE A 58 -2.78 -8.50 -1.97
C PHE A 58 -3.46 -8.68 -0.62
N ALA A 59 -4.57 -7.99 -0.36
CA ALA A 59 -5.32 -8.17 0.87
C ALA A 59 -5.78 -9.62 1.06
N LEU A 60 -6.20 -10.29 -0.01
CA LEU A 60 -6.59 -11.69 0.03
C LEU A 60 -5.38 -12.59 0.29
N LEU A 61 -4.31 -12.43 -0.50
CA LEU A 61 -3.11 -13.26 -0.39
C LEU A 61 -2.45 -13.14 0.99
N CYS A 62 -2.23 -11.93 1.48
CA CYS A 62 -1.61 -11.71 2.79
C CYS A 62 -2.48 -12.27 3.93
N THR A 63 -3.80 -12.09 3.87
CA THR A 63 -4.70 -12.64 4.90
C THR A 63 -4.67 -14.17 4.86
N TRP A 64 -4.69 -14.78 3.68
CA TRP A 64 -4.66 -16.23 3.53
C TRP A 64 -3.37 -16.82 4.09
N ILE A 65 -2.22 -16.30 3.67
CA ILE A 65 -0.90 -16.79 4.10
C ILE A 65 -0.75 -16.63 5.62
N ALA A 66 -1.14 -15.48 6.18
CA ALA A 66 -1.06 -15.23 7.61
C ALA A 66 -1.93 -16.20 8.43
N VAL A 67 -3.16 -16.47 7.98
CA VAL A 67 -4.05 -17.42 8.66
C VAL A 67 -3.52 -18.85 8.53
N PHE A 68 -3.01 -19.24 7.36
CA PHE A 68 -2.46 -20.57 7.13
C PHE A 68 -1.23 -20.84 8.00
N GLN A 69 -0.27 -19.91 8.05
CA GLN A 69 0.93 -20.08 8.87
C GLN A 69 0.63 -20.03 10.36
N GLY A 70 -0.38 -19.28 10.79
CA GLY A 70 -0.87 -19.33 12.16
C GLY A 70 -1.53 -20.66 12.50
N TYR A 71 -2.30 -21.25 11.58
CA TYR A 71 -2.99 -22.52 11.78
C TYR A 71 -2.05 -23.73 11.78
N ALA A 72 -1.05 -23.74 10.88
CA ALA A 72 -0.12 -24.85 10.73
C ALA A 72 1.08 -24.81 11.70
N CYS A 73 1.13 -23.86 12.64
CA CYS A 73 2.25 -23.75 13.56
C CYS A 73 2.18 -24.80 14.68
N ASP A 74 3.36 -25.27 15.11
CA ASP A 74 3.46 -26.08 16.32
C ASP A 74 3.11 -25.22 17.55
N PRO A 75 2.36 -25.76 18.54
CA PRO A 75 1.94 -25.03 19.73
C PRO A 75 3.10 -24.90 20.76
N THR A 76 4.27 -24.48 20.29
CA THR A 76 5.46 -24.18 21.08
C THR A 76 5.90 -22.73 20.81
N PRO A 77 6.53 -22.05 21.78
CA PRO A 77 6.99 -20.66 21.58
C PRO A 77 7.94 -20.48 20.38
N GLU A 78 8.83 -21.45 20.16
CA GLU A 78 9.78 -21.47 19.04
C GLU A 78 9.07 -21.71 17.70
N GLY A 79 8.03 -22.55 17.69
CA GLY A 79 7.17 -22.79 16.53
C GLY A 79 6.42 -21.53 16.10
N ILE A 80 5.88 -20.77 17.06
CA ILE A 80 5.19 -19.49 16.81
C ILE A 80 6.17 -18.46 16.24
N ALA A 81 7.38 -18.33 16.82
CA ALA A 81 8.40 -17.42 16.32
C ALA A 81 8.85 -17.75 14.89
N THR A 82 8.97 -19.04 14.58
CA THR A 82 9.31 -19.53 13.23
C THR A 82 8.18 -19.25 12.23
N ALA A 83 6.92 -19.48 12.62
CA ALA A 83 5.75 -19.22 11.79
C ALA A 83 5.58 -17.73 11.45
N MET A 84 5.87 -16.83 12.40
CA MET A 84 5.89 -15.38 12.15
C MET A 84 6.92 -15.01 11.08
N THR A 85 8.14 -15.54 11.17
CA THR A 85 9.18 -15.31 10.16
C THR A 85 8.74 -15.81 8.79
N ARG A 86 8.17 -17.02 8.71
CA ARG A 86 7.66 -17.62 7.46
C ARG A 86 6.43 -16.95 6.86
N THR A 87 5.77 -16.05 7.59
CA THR A 87 4.63 -15.29 7.04
C THR A 87 5.09 -14.10 6.20
N VAL A 88 6.33 -13.64 6.41
CA VAL A 88 6.88 -12.42 5.78
C VAL A 88 7.78 -12.72 4.58
N VAL A 89 8.48 -13.86 4.59
CA VAL A 89 9.39 -14.35 3.52
C VAL A 89 8.79 -15.53 2.78
#